data_AF-A0A7T0C4B4-F1
#
_entry.id   AF-A0A7T0C4B4-F1
#
_cell.length_a   1.000
_cell.length_b   1.000
_cell.length_c   1.000
_cell.angle_alpha   90.00
_cell.angle_beta   90.00
_cell.angle_gamma   90.00
#
_symmetry.space_group_name_H-M   'P 1'
#
loop_
_entity.id
_entity.type
_entity.pdbx_description
1 polymer ?
#
loop_
_entity_poly.entity_id
_entity_poly.type
_entity_poly.pdbx_seq_one_letter_code
_entity_poly.pdbx_strand_id
1 'polypeptide(L)'
;MSAQKILTELKKHIPFRVYGKGPVIELFRELNCVLDKNTPLEIIDAFRDNESGEIVCYLQLGGQKATAALTNLKLDISHPMYRTVKNYRNEVANAIAEDGAADVNKSSFRVGDLYKKK
;
A
#
# COMPACT_ATOMS: atom_id res chain seq x y z
N MET A 1 -5.90 -10.13 10.01
CA MET A 1 -5.61 -11.53 9.58
C MET A 1 -4.10 -11.76 9.50
N SER A 2 -3.56 -12.98 9.65
CA SER A 2 -2.09 -13.18 9.50
C SER A 2 -1.65 -12.94 8.06
N ALA A 3 -0.75 -11.96 7.85
CA ALA A 3 -0.22 -11.55 6.54
C ALA A 3 0.32 -12.74 5.71
N GLN A 4 0.78 -13.79 6.39
CA GLN A 4 1.29 -15.00 5.76
C GLN A 4 0.21 -15.81 5.03
N LYS A 5 -1.01 -15.88 5.57
CA LYS A 5 -2.15 -16.54 4.90
C LYS A 5 -2.54 -15.81 3.62
N ILE A 6 -2.58 -14.48 3.70
CA ILE A 6 -2.90 -13.61 2.55
C ILE A 6 -1.85 -13.80 1.45
N LEU A 7 -0.58 -13.88 1.80
CA LEU A 7 0.50 -14.13 0.85
C LEU A 7 0.38 -15.51 0.18
N THR A 8 0.08 -16.56 0.94
CA THR A 8 -0.11 -17.91 0.38
C THR A 8 -1.29 -17.95 -0.59
N GLU A 9 -2.39 -17.26 -0.26
CA GLU A 9 -3.54 -17.16 -1.17
C GLU A 9 -3.21 -16.33 -2.41
N LEU A 10 -2.52 -15.20 -2.27
CA LEU A 10 -2.12 -14.37 -3.41
C LEU A 10 -1.29 -15.15 -4.41
N LYS A 11 -0.31 -15.94 -3.92
CA LYS A 11 0.54 -16.78 -4.78
C LYS A 11 -0.23 -17.81 -5.60
N LYS A 12 -1.38 -18.30 -5.12
CA LYS A 12 -2.20 -19.27 -5.88
C LYS A 12 -2.88 -18.69 -7.10
N HIS A 13 -3.05 -17.37 -7.15
CA HIS A 13 -3.75 -16.67 -8.23
C HIS A 13 -2.80 -15.96 -9.19
N ILE A 14 -1.48 -16.12 -9.04
CA ILE A 14 -0.48 -15.52 -9.92
C ILE A 14 -0.45 -16.27 -11.27
N PRO A 15 -0.37 -15.55 -12.41
CA PRO A 15 -0.36 -14.08 -12.55
C PRO A 15 -1.78 -13.49 -12.56
N PHE A 16 -1.95 -12.32 -11.93
CA PHE A 16 -3.22 -11.57 -11.97
C PHE A 16 -3.00 -10.07 -12.18
N ARG A 17 -4.05 -9.40 -12.66
CA ARG A 17 -4.03 -7.98 -13.02
C ARG A 17 -4.32 -7.08 -11.82
N VAL A 18 -3.49 -6.05 -11.65
CA VAL A 18 -3.65 -5.00 -10.66
C VAL A 18 -3.44 -3.62 -11.26
N TYR A 19 -3.87 -2.60 -10.54
CA TYR A 19 -3.73 -1.20 -10.94
C TYR A 19 -2.90 -0.47 -9.89
N GLY A 20 -1.86 0.24 -10.33
CA GLY A 20 -1.03 1.06 -9.47
C GLY A 20 -1.77 2.29 -8.94
N LYS A 21 -1.56 2.62 -7.67
CA LYS A 21 -1.88 3.96 -7.13
C LYS A 21 -0.64 4.84 -7.12
N GLY A 22 -0.83 6.16 -7.19
CA GLY A 22 0.16 7.25 -7.08
C GLY A 22 1.64 6.82 -7.03
N PRO A 23 2.15 6.34 -5.88
CA PRO A 23 3.55 5.93 -5.72
C PRO A 23 4.04 4.91 -6.75
N VAL A 24 3.20 3.95 -7.14
CA VAL A 24 3.53 2.95 -8.16
C VAL A 24 3.60 3.59 -9.55
N ILE A 25 2.73 4.55 -9.84
CA ILE A 25 2.72 5.26 -11.13
C ILE A 25 4.00 6.11 -11.26
N GLU A 26 4.42 6.77 -10.18
CA GLU A 26 5.67 7.53 -10.12
C GLU A 26 6.89 6.63 -10.30
N LEU A 27 6.94 5.49 -9.59
CA LEU A 27 8.05 4.54 -9.69
C LEU A 27 8.22 4.01 -11.11
N PHE A 28 7.13 3.66 -11.79
CA PHE A 28 7.24 3.25 -13.19
C PHE A 28 7.52 4.40 -14.15
N ARG A 29 7.11 5.63 -13.83
CA ARG A 29 7.48 6.82 -14.60
C ARG A 29 8.99 7.06 -14.55
N GLU A 30 9.63 6.84 -13.40
CA GLU A 30 11.09 6.88 -13.26
C GLU A 30 11.78 5.80 -14.09
N LEU A 31 11.14 4.63 -14.23
CA LEU A 31 11.62 3.56 -15.10
C LEU A 31 11.35 3.83 -16.60
N ASN A 32 10.88 5.02 -16.98
CA ASN A 32 10.49 5.42 -18.34
C ASN A 32 9.25 4.68 -18.90
N CYS A 33 8.37 4.14 -18.04
CA CYS A 33 7.06 3.66 -18.44
C CYS A 33 5.99 4.73 -18.27
N VAL A 34 5.19 4.95 -19.32
CA VAL A 34 3.98 5.79 -19.22
C VAL A 34 2.86 4.94 -18.63
N LEU A 35 2.59 5.14 -17.34
CA LEU A 35 1.52 4.46 -16.62
C LEU A 35 0.39 5.42 -16.28
N ASP A 36 -0.82 5.01 -16.61
CA ASP A 36 -2.05 5.65 -16.16
C ASP A 36 -2.68 4.86 -15.02
N LYS A 37 -3.62 5.48 -14.31
CA LYS A 37 -4.40 4.86 -13.24
C LYS A 37 -5.18 3.61 -13.68
N ASN A 38 -5.42 3.50 -14.99
CA ASN A 38 -6.16 2.40 -15.62
C ASN A 38 -5.26 1.41 -16.35
N THR A 39 -3.93 1.60 -16.34
CA THR A 39 -3.02 0.66 -16.98
C THR A 39 -2.92 -0.60 -16.13
N PRO A 40 -3.26 -1.79 -16.68
CA PRO A 40 -3.15 -3.04 -15.95
C PRO A 40 -1.67 -3.43 -15.81
N LEU A 41 -1.26 -3.72 -14.58
CA LEU A 41 0.03 -4.30 -14.21
C LEU A 41 -0.18 -5.78 -13.89
N GLU A 42 0.77 -6.64 -14.24
CA GLU A 42 0.71 -8.06 -13.90
C GLU A 42 1.59 -8.35 -12.69
N ILE A 43 1.01 -8.98 -11.67
CA ILE A 43 1.80 -9.49 -10.54
C ILE A 43 2.36 -10.85 -10.95
N ILE A 44 3.69 -10.98 -10.84
CA ILE A 44 4.43 -12.21 -11.16
C ILE A 44 4.93 -12.95 -9.92
N ASP A 45 5.12 -12.24 -8.80
CA ASP A 45 5.46 -12.84 -7.51
C ASP A 45 5.04 -11.89 -6.38
N ALA A 46 4.96 -12.42 -5.16
CA ALA A 46 4.74 -11.64 -3.96
C ALA A 46 5.55 -12.23 -2.80
N PHE A 47 6.22 -11.38 -2.04
CA PHE A 47 6.98 -11.78 -0.85
C PHE A 47 6.58 -10.89 0.32
N ARG A 48 6.83 -11.38 1.53
CA ARG A 48 6.70 -10.57 2.73
C ARG A 48 8.05 -9.96 3.01
N ASP A 49 8.09 -8.65 3.14
CA ASP A 49 9.31 -7.97 3.56
C ASP A 49 9.56 -8.22 5.05
N ASN A 50 10.81 -8.50 5.41
CA ASN A 50 11.18 -8.84 6.78
C ASN A 50 11.36 -7.60 7.66
N GLU A 51 11.67 -6.44 7.06
CA GLU A 51 11.91 -5.19 7.79
C GLU A 51 10.59 -4.46 8.09
N SER A 52 9.77 -4.23 7.06
CA SER A 52 8.49 -3.54 7.20
C SER A 52 7.34 -4.48 7.59
N GLY A 53 7.51 -5.79 7.41
CA GLY A 53 6.46 -6.79 7.64
C GLY A 53 5.34 -6.76 6.60
N GLU A 54 5.41 -5.86 5.62
CA GLU A 54 4.43 -5.65 4.55
C GLU A 54 4.54 -6.70 3.45
N ILE A 55 3.47 -6.86 2.68
CA ILE A 55 3.47 -7.71 1.49
C ILE A 55 3.92 -6.86 0.29
N VAL A 56 5.05 -7.23 -0.30
CA VAL A 56 5.61 -6.62 -1.51
C VAL A 56 5.33 -7.51 -2.71
N CYS A 57 4.83 -6.93 -3.79
CA CYS A 57 4.52 -7.60 -5.03
C CYS A 57 5.54 -7.23 -6.11
N TYR A 58 6.01 -8.23 -6.85
CA TYR A 58 6.74 -8.06 -8.10
C TYR A 58 5.75 -7.86 -9.24
N LEU A 59 5.89 -6.73 -9.91
CA LEU A 59 5.06 -6.28 -11.00
C LEU A 59 5.84 -6.35 -12.30
N GLN A 60 5.15 -6.73 -13.37
CA GLN A 60 5.66 -6.71 -14.73
C GLN A 60 4.73 -5.91 -15.64
N LEU A 61 5.31 -5.06 -16.48
CA LEU A 61 4.62 -4.36 -17.54
C LEU A 61 5.45 -4.40 -18.82
N GLY A 62 4.98 -5.18 -19.82
CA GLY A 62 5.56 -5.28 -21.17
C GLY A 62 6.98 -5.86 -21.28
N GLY A 63 7.79 -5.79 -20.22
CA GLY A 63 9.20 -6.17 -20.18
C GLY A 63 9.95 -5.52 -19.00
N GLN A 64 9.42 -4.46 -18.42
CA GLN A 64 9.97 -3.87 -17.20
C GLN A 64 9.42 -4.55 -15.95
N LYS A 65 10.29 -4.67 -14.95
CA LYS A 65 9.99 -5.29 -13.65
C LYS A 65 10.17 -4.25 -12.56
N ALA A 66 9.20 -4.18 -11.65
CA ALA A 66 9.24 -3.29 -10.51
C ALA A 66 8.73 -4.02 -9.27
N THR A 67 9.11 -3.55 -8.09
CA THR A 67 8.53 -4.00 -6.81
C THR A 67 7.66 -2.90 -6.24
N ALA A 68 6.49 -3.27 -5.71
CA ALA A 68 5.65 -2.33 -4.99
C ALA A 68 4.90 -3.01 -3.86
N ALA A 69 4.66 -2.27 -2.78
CA ALA A 69 3.84 -2.75 -1.68
C ALA A 69 2.38 -2.98 -2.12
N LEU A 70 1.77 -4.06 -1.63
CA LEU A 70 0.37 -4.42 -1.87
C LEU A 70 -0.59 -3.30 -1.41
N THR A 71 -0.19 -2.52 -0.41
CA THR A 71 -0.87 -1.32 0.08
C THR A 71 -1.07 -0.26 -1.00
N ASN A 72 -0.16 -0.18 -1.96
CA ASN A 72 -0.20 0.76 -3.07
C ASN A 72 -0.84 0.18 -4.34
N LEU A 73 -1.30 -1.07 -4.30
CA LEU A 73 -1.91 -1.76 -5.43
C LEU A 73 -3.41 -1.95 -5.25
N LYS A 74 -4.17 -1.75 -6.33
CA LYS A 74 -5.61 -1.98 -6.39
C LYS A 74 -5.87 -3.22 -7.23
N LEU A 75 -6.43 -4.26 -6.63
CA LEU A 75 -6.92 -5.41 -7.38
C LEU A 75 -8.18 -5.04 -8.18
N ASP A 76 -8.40 -5.75 -9.26
CA ASP A 76 -9.68 -5.70 -9.98
C ASP A 76 -10.83 -6.14 -9.05
N ILE A 77 -11.97 -5.47 -9.16
CA ILE A 77 -13.16 -5.73 -8.33
C ILE A 77 -13.78 -7.10 -8.63
N SER A 78 -13.52 -7.63 -9.83
CA SER A 78 -13.92 -8.97 -10.26
C SER A 78 -13.15 -10.08 -9.55
N HIS A 79 -12.00 -9.77 -8.94
CA HIS A 79 -11.12 -10.77 -8.36
C HIS A 79 -11.65 -11.27 -7.00
N PRO A 80 -11.68 -12.59 -6.72
CA PRO A 80 -12.19 -13.14 -5.46
C PRO A 80 -11.43 -12.60 -4.23
N MET A 81 -10.14 -12.33 -4.37
CA MET A 81 -9.31 -11.74 -3.30
C MET A 81 -9.44 -10.22 -3.13
N TYR A 82 -10.26 -9.53 -3.94
CA TYR A 82 -10.42 -8.08 -3.86
C TYR A 82 -10.79 -7.62 -2.44
N ARG A 83 -11.77 -8.28 -1.82
CA ARG A 83 -12.22 -7.95 -0.46
C ARG A 83 -11.13 -8.20 0.58
N THR A 84 -10.42 -9.32 0.47
CA THR A 84 -9.35 -9.69 1.40
C THR A 84 -8.20 -8.68 1.37
N VAL A 85 -7.75 -8.31 0.16
CA VAL A 85 -6.69 -7.32 0.02
C VAL A 85 -7.17 -5.93 0.46
N LYS A 86 -8.40 -5.54 0.12
CA LYS A 86 -8.98 -4.27 0.59
C LYS A 86 -9.02 -4.20 2.12
N ASN A 87 -9.42 -5.29 2.79
CA ASN A 87 -9.43 -5.36 4.25
C ASN A 87 -8.02 -5.27 4.82
N TYR A 88 -7.06 -6.01 4.26
CA TYR A 88 -5.66 -5.93 4.68
C TYR A 88 -5.09 -4.51 4.56
N ARG A 89 -5.39 -3.82 3.45
CA ARG A 89 -4.99 -2.42 3.27
C ARG A 89 -5.56 -1.50 4.33
N ASN A 90 -6.82 -1.70 4.70
CA ASN A 90 -7.46 -0.94 5.76
C ASN A 90 -6.87 -1.29 7.14
N GLU A 91 -6.57 -2.57 7.40
CA GLU A 91 -5.90 -3.01 8.63
C GLU A 91 -4.52 -2.33 8.78
N VAL A 92 -3.70 -2.33 7.73
CA VAL A 92 -2.38 -1.67 7.73
C VAL A 92 -2.51 -0.15 7.87
N ALA A 93 -3.43 0.47 7.13
CA ALA A 93 -3.67 1.92 7.25
C ALA A 93 -4.16 2.32 8.65
N ASN A 94 -5.03 1.50 9.26
CA ASN A 94 -5.50 1.73 10.61
C ASN A 94 -4.38 1.51 11.64
N ALA A 95 -3.54 0.49 11.48
CA ALA A 95 -2.39 0.27 12.35
C ALA A 95 -1.42 1.46 12.31
N ILE A 96 -1.12 1.98 11.11
CA ILE A 96 -0.30 3.19 10.95
C ILE A 96 -0.98 4.42 11.60
N ALA A 97 -2.30 4.54 11.48
CA ALA A 97 -3.05 5.64 12.08
C ALA A 97 -3.15 5.54 13.62
N GLU A 98 -3.23 4.33 14.18
CA GLU A 98 -3.24 4.06 15.62
C GLU A 98 -1.84 4.27 16.23
N ASP A 99 -0.77 3.84 15.56
CA ASP A 99 0.60 4.13 15.98
C ASP A 99 0.94 5.62 15.87
N GLY A 100 0.35 6.33 14.89
CA GLY A 100 0.41 7.78 14.76
C GLY A 100 -0.48 8.56 15.75
N ALA A 101 -1.33 7.89 16.52
CA ALA A 101 -2.15 8.51 17.57
C ALA A 101 -1.44 8.57 18.92
N ALA A 102 -0.28 7.91 19.06
CA ALA A 102 0.64 8.12 20.16
C ALA A 102 1.56 9.32 19.86
N ASP A 103 1.12 10.49 20.33
CA ASP A 103 2.00 11.52 20.88
C ASP A 103 2.68 12.54 19.95
N VAL A 104 1.91 13.35 19.20
CA VAL A 104 2.25 14.78 19.00
C VAL A 104 0.98 15.60 18.74
N ASN A 105 0.76 16.67 19.52
CA ASN A 105 -0.26 17.72 19.33
C ASN A 105 -1.70 17.48 19.85
N LYS A 106 -1.82 17.14 21.14
CA LYS A 106 -2.95 17.62 21.96
C LYS A 106 -2.54 18.64 23.03
N SER A 107 -1.39 19.30 22.88
CA SER A 107 -1.11 20.55 23.59
C SER A 107 -1.57 21.72 22.70
N SER A 108 -2.82 22.12 22.89
CA SER A 108 -3.34 23.38 22.34
C SER A 108 -2.69 24.55 23.10
N PHE A 109 -1.38 24.75 22.93
CA PHE A 109 -0.70 25.94 23.41
C PHE A 109 -1.10 27.10 22.50
N ARG A 110 -2.19 27.77 22.85
CA ARG A 110 -2.58 29.04 22.25
C ARG A 110 -1.62 30.10 22.77
N VAL A 111 -0.87 30.74 21.88
CA VAL A 111 0.03 31.88 22.17
C VAL A 111 -0.69 33.02 22.93
N GLY A 112 -2.03 33.05 22.92
CA GLY A 112 -2.85 33.98 23.70
C GLY A 112 -2.86 33.77 25.23
N ASP A 113 -2.43 32.62 25.76
CA ASP A 113 -2.38 32.41 27.23
C ASP A 113 -1.11 32.99 27.88
N LEU A 114 -0.10 33.38 27.09
CA LEU A 114 1.11 34.06 27.60
C LEU A 114 0.86 35.50 28.08
N TYR A 115 -0.26 36.12 27.68
CA TYR A 115 -0.56 37.52 27.96
C TYR A 115 -1.68 37.74 28.99
N LYS A 116 -2.21 36.69 29.64
CA LYS A 116 -3.10 36.87 30.78
C LYS A 116 -2.28 37.34 31.99
N LYS A 117 -2.19 38.66 32.15
CA LYS A 117 -1.67 39.33 33.34
C LYS A 117 -2.45 38.84 34.57
N LYS A 118 -1.69 38.51 35.62
CA LYS A 118 -2.18 38.26 36.97
C LYS A 118 -2.58 39.58 37.63
#